data_AF-A0AAD4HM91-F1
#
_entry.id   AF-A0AAD4HM91-F1
#
_cell.length_a   1.000
_cell.length_b   1.000
_cell.length_c   1.000
_cell.angle_alpha   90.00
_cell.angle_beta   90.00
_cell.angle_gamma   90.00
#
_symmetry.space_group_name_H-M   'P 1'
#
loop_
_entity.id
_entity.type
_entity.pdbx_description
1 polymer ?
#
loop_
_entity_poly.entity_id
_entity_poly.type
_entity_poly.pdbx_seq_one_letter_code
_entity_poly.pdbx_strand_id
1 'polypeptide(L)'
;MDTSLADRLDNVLACMEENFLTPADFINHILGSTEHESARNSLTTKAVRICAALYREEHAHSHVTQWAITIVRDMLRTEVTDLSLEKHGLRFKATSATVEQLESAFMHQLAEKMQEVAPNLWHLFFALLDSTLQQRRAMGGNVKVGNEDMDIYVEERDLGEFGGDDI
;
A
#
# COMPACT_ATOMS: atom_id res chain seq x y z
N MET A 1 23.60 19.11 38.38
CA MET A 1 22.20 18.73 38.66
C MET A 1 21.66 18.17 37.37
N ASP A 2 21.54 16.85 37.26
CA ASP A 2 20.90 16.21 36.11
C ASP A 2 19.39 16.43 36.25
N THR A 3 18.85 17.39 35.50
CA THR A 3 17.41 17.48 35.31
C THR A 3 16.96 16.29 34.47
N SER A 4 15.89 15.64 34.91
CA SER A 4 15.32 14.50 34.19
C SER A 4 14.94 14.94 32.77
N LEU A 5 15.00 14.02 31.81
CA LEU A 5 14.52 14.27 30.45
C LEU A 5 13.07 14.80 30.45
N ALA A 6 12.26 14.33 31.39
CA ALA A 6 10.88 14.78 31.59
C ALA A 6 10.83 16.27 31.93
N ASP A 7 11.59 16.70 32.94
CA ASP A 7 11.65 18.11 33.37
C ASP A 7 12.09 19.03 32.24
N ARG A 8 12.99 18.58 31.37
CA ARG A 8 13.44 19.35 30.20
C ARG A 8 12.34 19.47 29.15
N LEU A 9 11.58 18.41 28.92
CA LEU A 9 10.46 18.44 27.98
C LEU A 9 9.32 19.31 28.50
N ASP A 10 9.01 19.24 29.80
CA ASP A 10 7.97 20.05 30.41
C ASP A 10 8.30 21.55 30.34
N ASN A 11 9.57 21.91 30.59
CA ASN A 11 10.04 23.30 30.42
C ASN A 11 9.93 23.77 28.96
N VAL A 12 10.22 22.90 27.99
CA VAL A 12 10.06 23.24 26.56
C VAL A 12 8.58 23.43 26.23
N LEU A 13 7.70 22.54 26.69
CA LEU A 13 6.26 22.66 26.46
C LEU A 13 5.70 23.95 27.07
N ALA A 14 6.08 24.27 28.32
CA ALA A 14 5.67 25.51 28.97
C ALA A 14 6.13 26.75 28.19
N CYS A 15 7.37 26.77 27.71
CA CYS A 15 7.89 27.84 26.87
C CYS A 15 7.11 27.97 25.54
N MET A 16 6.73 26.84 24.92
CA MET A 16 5.93 26.86 23.70
C MET A 16 4.53 27.43 23.95
N GLU A 17 3.88 27.03 25.05
CA GLU A 17 2.57 27.54 25.45
C GLU A 17 2.59 29.05 25.75
N GLU A 18 3.62 29.54 26.44
CA GLU A 18 3.83 30.98 26.69
C GLU A 18 3.96 31.79 25.40
N ASN A 19 4.46 31.17 24.33
CA ASN A 19 4.62 31.78 23.01
C ASN A 19 3.46 31.47 22.05
N PHE A 20 2.37 30.87 22.54
CA PHE A 20 1.20 30.48 21.74
C PHE A 20 1.56 29.52 20.57
N LEU A 21 2.58 28.68 20.76
CA LEU A 21 3.01 27.69 19.78
C LEU A 21 2.56 26.31 20.21
N THR A 22 2.01 25.55 19.26
CA THR A 22 1.76 24.12 19.49
C THR A 22 2.98 23.30 19.06
N PRO A 23 3.14 22.06 19.58
CA PRO A 23 4.14 21.12 19.08
C PRO A 23 4.00 20.87 17.56
N ALA A 24 2.79 20.92 17.02
CA ALA A 24 2.54 20.77 15.59
C ALA A 24 3.10 21.95 14.78
N ASP A 25 2.89 23.18 15.24
CA ASP A 25 3.41 24.39 14.57
C ASP A 25 4.93 24.37 14.53
N PHE A 26 5.57 23.95 15.63
CA PHE A 26 7.01 23.83 15.70
C PHE A 26 7.58 22.76 14.76
N ILE A 27 6.95 21.59 14.71
CA ILE A 27 7.33 20.52 13.76
C ILE A 27 7.16 21.02 12.32
N ASN A 28 6.04 21.65 11.99
CA ASN A 28 5.78 22.19 10.66
C ASN A 28 6.80 23.26 10.27
N HIS A 29 7.19 24.12 11.21
CA HIS A 29 8.23 25.12 10.99
C HIS A 29 9.60 24.49 10.70
N ILE A 30 10.01 23.46 11.47
CA ILE A 30 11.27 22.74 11.23
C ILE A 30 11.25 22.06 9.86
N LEU A 31 10.14 21.43 9.48
CA LEU A 31 10.02 20.73 8.21
C LEU A 31 10.00 21.71 7.01
N GLY A 32 9.43 22.91 7.18
CA GLY A 32 9.36 23.93 6.14
C GLY A 32 10.60 24.83 6.02
N SER A 33 11.40 24.95 7.09
CA SER A 33 12.60 25.78 7.09
C SER A 33 13.81 25.05 6.49
N THR A 34 14.61 25.76 5.70
CA THR A 34 15.91 25.28 5.20
C THR A 34 17.02 25.41 6.23
N GLU A 35 16.83 26.25 7.25
CA GLU A 35 17.84 26.61 8.25
C GLU A 35 18.05 25.52 9.31
N HIS A 36 17.13 24.55 9.40
CA HIS A 36 17.11 23.52 10.43
C HIS A 36 17.35 22.11 9.86
N GLU A 37 18.32 21.98 8.94
CA GLU A 37 18.62 20.72 8.27
C GLU A 37 18.85 19.54 9.23
N SER A 38 19.65 19.73 10.29
CA SER A 38 19.92 18.68 11.27
C SER A 38 18.66 18.22 12.02
N ALA A 39 17.80 19.16 12.42
CA ALA A 39 16.54 18.85 13.10
C ALA A 39 15.55 18.17 12.15
N ARG A 40 15.46 18.64 10.90
CA ARG A 40 14.67 18.03 9.84
C ARG A 40 15.11 16.59 9.56
N ASN A 41 16.42 16.36 9.41
CA ASN A 41 16.97 15.02 9.21
C ASN A 41 16.65 14.10 10.39
N SER A 42 16.82 14.58 11.63
CA SER A 42 16.43 13.81 12.83
C SER A 42 14.94 13.47 12.85
N LEU A 43 14.05 14.41 12.49
CA LEU A 43 12.61 14.17 12.39
C LEU A 43 12.30 13.14 11.30
N THR A 44 12.86 13.29 10.11
CA THR A 44 12.63 12.36 8.99
C THR A 44 13.13 10.95 9.32
N THR A 45 14.33 10.80 9.91
CA THR A 45 14.85 9.50 10.33
C THR A 45 14.00 8.85 11.43
N LYS A 46 13.36 9.65 12.29
CA LYS A 46 12.51 9.16 13.38
C LYS A 46 11.02 9.13 13.04
N ALA A 47 10.61 9.52 11.83
CA ALA A 47 9.22 9.65 11.44
C ALA A 47 8.43 8.35 11.66
N VAL A 48 9.00 7.20 11.30
CA VAL A 48 8.39 5.88 11.54
C VAL A 48 8.08 5.64 13.01
N ARG A 49 8.99 6.02 13.92
CA ARG A 49 8.80 5.87 15.37
C ARG A 49 7.74 6.83 15.89
N ILE A 50 7.69 8.05 15.37
CA ILE A 50 6.69 9.07 15.73
C ILE A 50 5.30 8.59 15.29
N CYS A 51 5.14 8.15 14.04
CA CYS A 51 3.89 7.58 13.55
C CYS A 51 3.46 6.34 14.35
N ALA A 52 4.40 5.45 14.70
CA ALA A 52 4.10 4.29 15.53
C ALA A 52 3.67 4.68 16.97
N ALA A 53 4.23 5.75 17.54
CA ALA A 53 3.80 6.27 18.82
C ALA A 53 2.38 6.87 18.73
N LEU A 54 2.12 7.70 17.71
CA LEU A 54 0.79 8.28 17.48
C LEU A 54 -0.27 7.20 17.21
N TYR A 55 0.07 6.12 16.52
CA TYR A 55 -0.85 5.01 16.26
C TYR A 55 -1.26 4.23 17.51
N ARG A 56 -0.42 4.23 18.56
CA ARG A 56 -0.73 3.59 19.85
C ARG A 56 -1.74 4.39 20.66
N GLU A 57 -1.87 5.68 20.40
CA GLU A 57 -2.86 6.52 21.04
C GLU A 57 -4.24 6.28 20.41
N GLU A 58 -5.20 5.83 21.21
CA GLU A 58 -6.54 5.42 20.74
C GLU A 58 -7.25 6.54 19.97
N HIS A 59 -7.16 7.77 20.46
CA HIS A 59 -7.77 8.95 19.83
C HIS A 59 -7.13 9.33 18.49
N ALA A 60 -5.84 9.02 18.29
CA ALA A 60 -5.12 9.35 17.06
C ALA A 60 -5.13 8.20 16.05
N HIS A 61 -5.49 6.98 16.47
CA HIS A 61 -5.46 5.78 15.65
C HIS A 61 -6.20 5.91 14.32
N SER A 62 -7.45 6.37 14.35
CA SER A 62 -8.29 6.54 13.14
C SER A 62 -7.67 7.57 12.19
N HIS A 63 -7.22 8.71 12.72
CA HIS A 63 -6.62 9.80 11.96
C HIS A 63 -5.31 9.37 11.30
N VAL A 64 -4.42 8.70 12.04
CA VAL A 64 -3.14 8.19 11.53
C VAL A 64 -3.37 7.15 10.44
N THR A 65 -4.35 6.25 10.64
CA THR A 65 -4.70 5.22 9.65
C THR A 65 -5.24 5.84 8.37
N GLN A 66 -6.19 6.79 8.49
CA GLN A 66 -6.77 7.47 7.34
C GLN A 66 -5.73 8.28 6.56
N TRP A 67 -4.85 8.98 7.27
CA TRP A 67 -3.72 9.69 6.67
C TRP A 67 -2.80 8.73 5.91
N ALA A 68 -2.37 7.63 6.54
CA ALA A 68 -1.50 6.64 5.91
C ALA A 68 -2.14 6.03 4.66
N ILE A 69 -3.43 5.66 4.71
CA ILE A 69 -4.17 5.16 3.55
C ILE A 69 -4.20 6.20 2.43
N THR A 70 -4.39 7.48 2.76
CA THR A 70 -4.42 8.55 1.76
C THR A 70 -3.08 8.66 1.04
N ILE A 71 -1.95 8.63 1.78
CA ILE A 71 -0.61 8.65 1.21
C ILE A 71 -0.36 7.44 0.31
N VAL A 72 -0.70 6.24 0.77
CA VAL A 72 -0.54 5.01 -0.01
C VAL A 72 -1.39 5.06 -1.28
N ARG A 73 -2.64 5.49 -1.18
CA ARG A 73 -3.54 5.63 -2.34
C ARG A 73 -2.97 6.59 -3.38
N ASP A 74 -2.47 7.74 -2.95
CA ASP A 74 -1.94 8.76 -3.86
C ASP A 74 -0.64 8.28 -4.53
N MET A 75 0.21 7.56 -3.81
CA MET A 75 1.40 6.89 -4.36
C MET A 75 1.03 5.85 -5.43
N LEU A 76 0.11 4.94 -5.11
CA LEU A 76 -0.35 3.91 -6.05
C LEU A 76 -1.04 4.52 -7.27
N ARG A 77 -1.81 5.60 -7.09
CA ARG A 77 -2.41 6.35 -8.19
C ARG A 77 -1.35 6.92 -9.13
N THR A 78 -0.28 7.49 -8.59
CA THR A 78 0.83 8.00 -9.40
C THR A 78 1.48 6.87 -10.19
N GLU A 79 1.75 5.73 -9.55
CA GLU A 79 2.34 4.57 -10.22
C GLU A 79 1.46 3.99 -11.34
N VAL A 80 0.15 3.86 -11.11
CA VAL A 80 -0.80 3.44 -12.14
C VAL A 80 -0.84 4.45 -13.29
N THR A 81 -0.80 5.74 -12.97
CA THR A 81 -0.79 6.80 -13.99
C THR A 81 0.49 6.74 -14.81
N ASP A 82 1.66 6.54 -14.19
CA ASP A 82 2.94 6.43 -14.91
C ASP A 82 2.95 5.19 -15.80
N LEU A 83 2.56 4.02 -15.28
CA LEU A 83 2.41 2.78 -16.07
C LEU A 83 1.50 2.95 -17.29
N SER A 84 0.46 3.77 -17.19
CA SER A 84 -0.49 3.98 -18.28
C SER A 84 0.07 4.82 -19.45
N LEU A 85 1.24 5.45 -19.26
CA LEU A 85 1.86 6.28 -20.28
C LEU A 85 2.33 5.45 -21.49
N GLU A 86 2.16 6.03 -22.68
CA GLU A 86 2.55 5.41 -23.96
C GLU A 86 4.02 4.97 -23.99
N LYS A 87 4.90 5.69 -23.27
CA LYS A 87 6.33 5.41 -23.19
C LYS A 87 6.65 4.00 -22.66
N HIS A 88 5.74 3.36 -21.94
CA HIS A 88 5.93 2.01 -21.40
C HIS A 88 5.42 0.89 -22.31
N GLY A 89 4.78 1.21 -23.44
CA GLY A 89 4.33 0.22 -24.40
C GLY A 89 3.16 -0.66 -23.93
N LEU A 90 2.55 -0.35 -22.77
CA LEU A 90 1.44 -1.12 -22.20
C LEU A 90 0.06 -0.79 -22.81
N ARG A 91 -0.01 0.15 -23.77
CA ARG A 91 -1.25 0.48 -24.49
C ARG A 91 -1.40 -0.44 -25.71
N PHE A 92 -2.33 -1.39 -25.64
CA PHE A 92 -2.75 -2.11 -26.85
C PHE A 92 -3.73 -1.31 -27.68
N LYS A 93 -3.59 -1.44 -28.99
CA LYS A 93 -4.71 -1.25 -29.90
C LYS A 93 -5.58 -2.50 -29.79
N ALA A 94 -6.67 -2.41 -29.02
CA ALA A 94 -7.62 -3.51 -28.80
C ALA A 94 -8.17 -4.12 -30.11
N THR A 95 -8.08 -3.40 -31.22
CA THR A 95 -8.54 -3.83 -32.53
C THR A 95 -7.56 -4.73 -33.30
N SER A 96 -6.32 -4.93 -32.82
CA SER A 96 -5.29 -5.68 -33.56
C SER A 96 -4.51 -6.71 -32.75
N ALA A 97 -4.81 -6.91 -31.47
CA ALA A 97 -4.12 -7.88 -30.62
C ALA A 97 -4.79 -9.26 -30.71
N THR A 98 -4.01 -10.32 -30.92
CA THR A 98 -4.51 -11.71 -30.80
C THR A 98 -4.53 -12.14 -29.34
N VAL A 99 -5.34 -13.16 -29.00
CA VAL A 99 -5.44 -13.69 -27.63
C VAL A 99 -4.09 -14.19 -27.13
N GLU A 100 -3.29 -14.88 -27.96
CA GLU A 100 -1.96 -15.34 -27.54
C GLU A 100 -0.98 -14.18 -27.24
N GLN A 101 -1.11 -13.05 -27.94
CA GLN A 101 -0.31 -11.85 -27.68
C GLN A 101 -0.69 -11.20 -26.34
N LEU A 102 -1.95 -11.33 -25.92
CA LEU A 102 -2.46 -10.79 -24.67
C LEU A 102 -2.14 -11.69 -23.46
N GLU A 103 -2.18 -13.01 -23.61
CA GLU A 103 -1.99 -13.91 -22.46
C GLU A 103 -0.51 -14.15 -22.12
N SER A 104 0.35 -14.34 -23.12
CA SER A 104 1.74 -14.74 -22.90
C SER A 104 2.71 -13.56 -22.94
N ALA A 105 2.66 -12.75 -24.01
CA ALA A 105 3.62 -11.68 -24.22
C ALA A 105 3.29 -10.44 -23.37
N PHE A 106 2.01 -10.07 -23.26
CA PHE A 106 1.64 -8.89 -22.49
C PHE A 106 1.78 -9.08 -20.99
N MET A 107 1.29 -10.18 -20.42
CA MET A 107 1.36 -10.38 -18.97
C MET A 107 2.80 -10.38 -18.47
N HIS A 108 3.72 -10.93 -19.26
CA HIS A 108 5.15 -10.87 -18.98
C HIS A 108 5.68 -9.43 -19.04
N GLN A 109 5.39 -8.69 -20.12
CA GLN A 109 5.81 -7.28 -20.25
C GLN A 109 5.20 -6.38 -19.18
N LEU A 110 3.94 -6.61 -18.80
CA LEU A 110 3.26 -5.90 -17.74
C LEU A 110 3.94 -6.16 -16.39
N ALA A 111 4.27 -7.42 -16.08
CA ALA A 111 4.98 -7.77 -14.85
C ALA A 111 6.36 -7.10 -14.78
N GLU A 112 7.15 -7.16 -15.87
CA GLU A 112 8.46 -6.51 -15.95
C GLU A 112 8.34 -4.98 -15.76
N LYS A 113 7.41 -4.34 -16.49
CA LYS A 113 7.23 -2.89 -16.42
C LYS A 113 6.68 -2.44 -15.08
N MET A 114 5.79 -3.23 -14.49
CA MET A 114 5.24 -2.96 -13.16
C MET A 114 6.33 -3.07 -12.09
N GLN A 115 7.22 -4.06 -12.16
CA GLN A 115 8.36 -4.14 -11.26
C GLN A 115 9.34 -2.96 -11.42
N GLU A 116 9.56 -2.51 -12.65
CA GLU A 116 10.50 -1.42 -12.96
C GLU A 116 9.95 -0.04 -12.60
N VAL A 117 8.68 0.22 -12.92
CA VAL A 117 8.08 1.57 -12.94
C VAL A 117 7.09 1.79 -11.78
N ALA A 118 6.50 0.72 -11.27
CA ALA A 118 5.48 0.75 -10.23
C ALA A 118 5.76 -0.27 -9.11
N PRO A 119 6.91 -0.18 -8.44
CA PRO A 119 7.34 -1.18 -7.47
C PRO A 119 6.38 -1.33 -6.29
N ASN A 120 5.73 -0.25 -5.83
CA ASN A 120 4.81 -0.35 -4.69
C ASN A 120 3.51 -1.07 -5.09
N LEU A 121 3.01 -0.82 -6.29
CA LEU A 121 1.89 -1.54 -6.88
C LEU A 121 2.26 -3.01 -7.06
N TRP A 122 3.45 -3.31 -7.57
CA TRP A 122 3.95 -4.69 -7.68
C TRP A 122 3.91 -5.40 -6.32
N HIS A 123 4.49 -4.80 -5.28
CA HIS A 123 4.45 -5.35 -3.92
C HIS A 123 3.02 -5.55 -3.40
N LEU A 124 2.10 -4.62 -3.68
CA LEU A 124 0.71 -4.76 -3.29
C LEU A 124 0.04 -5.97 -3.98
N PHE A 125 0.27 -6.16 -5.28
CA PHE A 125 -0.28 -7.31 -6.01
C PHE A 125 0.23 -8.63 -5.44
N PHE A 126 1.52 -8.75 -5.11
CA PHE A 126 2.06 -9.95 -4.45
C PHE A 126 1.44 -10.16 -3.07
N ALA A 127 1.33 -9.11 -2.26
CA ALA A 127 0.71 -9.22 -0.95
C ALA A 127 -0.74 -9.72 -1.03
N LEU A 128 -1.50 -9.28 -2.04
CA LEU A 128 -2.86 -9.75 -2.29
C LEU A 128 -2.88 -11.21 -2.75
N LEU A 129 -2.02 -11.60 -3.69
CA LEU A 129 -1.94 -12.99 -4.17
C LEU A 129 -1.50 -13.96 -3.05
N ASP A 130 -0.49 -13.59 -2.27
CA ASP A 130 0.00 -14.39 -1.14
C ASP A 130 -1.07 -14.56 -0.05
N SER A 131 -1.89 -13.54 0.20
CA SER A 131 -2.99 -13.64 1.16
C SER A 131 -4.00 -14.74 0.79
N THR A 132 -4.28 -14.91 -0.52
CA THR A 132 -5.18 -15.96 -1.00
C THR A 132 -4.56 -17.35 -0.89
N LEU A 133 -3.24 -17.48 -1.08
CA LEU A 133 -2.52 -18.74 -0.90
C LEU A 133 -2.47 -19.17 0.56
N GLN A 134 -2.30 -18.22 1.48
CA GLN A 134 -2.34 -18.49 2.93
C GLN A 134 -3.74 -18.95 3.37
N GLN A 135 -4.81 -18.34 2.84
CA GLN A 135 -6.19 -18.78 3.12
C GLN A 135 -6.45 -20.21 2.61
N ARG A 136 -5.97 -20.58 1.42
CA ARG A 136 -6.11 -21.94 0.88
C ARG A 136 -5.37 -22.99 1.73
N ARG A 137 -4.18 -22.67 2.24
CA ARG A 137 -3.42 -23.56 3.13
C ARG A 137 -4.06 -23.69 4.51
N ALA A 138 -4.62 -22.61 5.05
CA ALA A 138 -5.35 -22.64 6.31
C ALA A 138 -6.62 -23.49 6.24
N MET A 139 -7.32 -23.49 5.10
CA MET A 139 -8.48 -24.37 4.88
C MET A 139 -8.12 -25.82 4.56
N GLY A 140 -6.94 -26.10 3.98
CA GLY A 140 -6.47 -27.47 3.73
C GLY A 140 -5.87 -28.18 4.95
N GLY A 141 -5.60 -27.45 6.05
CA GLY A 141 -4.87 -27.97 7.21
C GLY A 141 -5.71 -28.63 8.29
N ASN A 142 -7.04 -28.63 8.20
CA ASN A 142 -7.92 -29.14 9.26
C ASN A 142 -8.91 -30.24 8.82
N VAL A 143 -8.73 -30.79 7.61
CA VAL A 143 -9.46 -31.99 7.22
C VAL A 143 -8.63 -33.20 7.68
N LYS A 144 -9.02 -33.77 8.83
CA LYS A 144 -8.66 -35.16 9.13
C LYS A 144 -9.20 -35.99 7.97
N VAL A 145 -8.29 -36.51 7.15
CA VAL A 145 -8.57 -37.45 6.07
C VAL A 145 -9.16 -38.71 6.70
N GLY A 146 -10.48 -38.72 6.82
CA GLY A 146 -11.27 -39.95 6.84
C GLY A 146 -11.35 -40.42 5.39
N ASN A 147 -10.81 -41.60 5.14
CA ASN A 147 -10.89 -42.34 3.87
C ASN A 147 -12.36 -42.52 3.46
N GLU A 148 -12.93 -41.60 2.70
CA GLU A 148 -14.05 -41.88 1.78
C GLU A 148 -13.88 -40.96 0.56
N ASP A 149 -13.82 -41.58 -0.62
CA ASP A 149 -13.75 -40.93 -1.92
C ASP A 149 -14.77 -39.80 -2.02
N MET A 150 -14.31 -38.55 -2.04
CA MET A 150 -15.15 -37.42 -2.41
C MET A 150 -14.64 -36.85 -3.72
N ASP A 151 -15.21 -37.39 -4.81
CA ASP A 151 -15.14 -36.80 -6.14
C ASP A 151 -15.47 -35.31 -6.04
N ILE A 152 -14.50 -34.48 -6.41
CA ILE A 152 -14.71 -33.05 -6.59
C ILE A 152 -15.55 -32.92 -7.87
N TYR A 153 -16.87 -32.94 -7.71
CA TYR A 153 -17.79 -32.41 -8.71
C TYR A 153 -17.51 -30.92 -8.82
N VAL A 154 -16.59 -30.57 -9.72
CA VAL A 154 -16.57 -29.22 -10.31
C VAL A 154 -17.86 -29.14 -11.10
N GLU A 155 -18.89 -28.56 -10.49
CA GLU A 155 -20.09 -28.16 -11.21
C GLU A 155 -19.64 -27.10 -12.22
N GLU A 156 -19.36 -27.55 -13.45
CA GLU A 156 -19.17 -26.68 -14.61
C GLU A 156 -20.43 -25.83 -14.71
N ARG A 157 -20.33 -24.58 -14.28
CA ARG A 157 -21.41 -23.62 -14.47
C ARG A 157 -21.51 -23.35 -15.96
N ASP A 158 -22.52 -23.95 -16.56
CA ASP A 158 -23.03 -23.67 -17.90
C ASP A 158 -23.14 -22.15 -18.10
N LEU A 159 -22.12 -21.58 -18.74
CA LEU A 159 -22.12 -20.19 -19.20
C LEU A 159 -22.91 -20.21 -20.50
N GLY A 160 -24.23 -20.06 -20.34
CA GLY A 160 -25.24 -20.28 -21.36
C GLY A 160 -24.82 -19.96 -22.79
N GLU A 161 -25.23 -20.86 -23.68
CA GLU A 161 -25.14 -20.79 -25.13
C GLU A 161 -25.38 -19.36 -25.65
N PHE A 162 -24.29 -18.68 -26.04
CA PHE A 162 -24.40 -17.50 -26.89
C PHE A 162 -24.85 -17.97 -28.26
N GLY A 163 -26.16 -18.07 -28.44
CA GLY A 163 -26.79 -18.29 -29.75
C GLY A 163 -26.46 -17.13 -30.68
N GLY A 164 -25.56 -17.38 -31.64
CA GLY A 164 -25.83 -17.02 -33.03
C GLY A 164 -26.73 -18.10 -33.62
N ASP A 165 -27.60 -17.86 -34.59
CA ASP A 165 -27.88 -16.71 -35.44
C ASP A 165 -29.41 -16.73 -35.72
N ASP A 166 -29.97 -15.67 -36.28
CA ASP A 166 -30.60 -15.80 -37.61
C ASP A 166 -31.14 -14.46 -38.16
N ILE A 167 -30.58 -14.13 -39.34
CA ILE A 167 -31.06 -13.29 -40.46
C ILE A 167 -30.74 -11.79 -40.44
#